data_AF-A0A2D8I5S0-F1
#
_entry.id   AF-A0A2D8I5S0-F1
#
_cell.length_a   1.000
_cell.length_b   1.000
_cell.length_c   1.000
_cell.angle_alpha   90.00
_cell.angle_beta   90.00
_cell.angle_gamma   90.00
#
_symmetry.space_group_name_H-M   'P 1'
#
loop_
_entity.id
_entity.type
_entity.pdbx_description
1 polymer ?
#
loop_
_entity_poly.entity_id
_entity_poly.type
_entity_poly.pdbx_seq_one_letter_code
_entity_poly.pdbx_strand_id
1 'polypeptide(L)'
;MKNPIARYLMCAYAYYEQDDPLISDHAFDKLAQYILQNYDSIEHFHKHLVTKGDLKAGTYLGEYPERVKGAVRHWRSLRSKPKLELMLPKEPEGLENFFQ
;
A
#
# COMPACT_ATOMS: atom_id res chain seq x y z
N MET A 1 -8.24 12.62 3.05
CA MET A 1 -7.27 11.50 2.95
C MET A 1 -5.98 12.01 2.31
N LYS A 2 -4.79 11.63 2.79
CA LYS A 2 -3.52 12.01 2.15
C LYS A 2 -3.23 11.12 0.93
N ASN A 3 -2.89 11.73 -0.20
CA ASN A 3 -2.49 11.08 -1.47
C ASN A 3 -3.43 9.96 -1.97
N PRO A 4 -4.74 10.22 -2.17
CA PRO A 4 -5.68 9.17 -2.54
C PRO A 4 -5.41 8.59 -3.94
N ILE A 5 -4.90 9.38 -4.89
CA ILE A 5 -4.52 8.91 -6.24
C ILE A 5 -3.40 7.87 -6.17
N ALA A 6 -2.34 8.11 -5.38
CA ALA A 6 -1.26 7.14 -5.21
C ALA A 6 -1.79 5.83 -4.61
N ARG A 7 -2.65 5.92 -3.58
CA ARG A 7 -3.26 4.73 -2.96
C ARG A 7 -4.08 3.93 -3.95
N TYR A 8 -4.88 4.60 -4.79
CA TYR A 8 -5.72 3.95 -5.79
C TYR A 8 -4.86 3.18 -6.80
N LEU A 9 -3.84 3.83 -7.37
CA LEU A 9 -2.93 3.20 -8.32
C LEU A 9 -2.15 2.02 -7.69
N MET A 10 -1.71 2.16 -6.44
CA MET A 10 -1.05 1.07 -5.70
C MET A 10 -1.96 -0.13 -5.49
N CYS A 11 -3.22 0.09 -5.12
CA CYS A 11 -4.19 -0.99 -4.89
C CYS A 11 -4.58 -1.66 -6.21
N ALA A 12 -4.82 -0.87 -7.27
CA ALA A 12 -5.11 -1.41 -8.59
C ALA A 12 -3.95 -2.27 -9.12
N TYR A 13 -2.71 -1.79 -9.03
CA TYR A 13 -1.53 -2.57 -9.42
C TYR A 13 -1.44 -3.90 -8.67
N ALA A 14 -1.60 -3.86 -7.35
CA ALA A 14 -1.51 -5.06 -6.52
C ALA A 14 -2.64 -6.06 -6.82
N TYR A 15 -3.83 -5.58 -7.15
CA TYR A 15 -4.97 -6.41 -7.54
C TYR A 15 -4.77 -7.03 -8.93
N TYR A 16 -4.57 -6.20 -9.96
CA TYR A 16 -4.57 -6.67 -11.36
C TYR A 16 -3.26 -7.32 -11.81
N GLU A 17 -2.11 -6.85 -11.33
CA GLU A 17 -0.80 -7.34 -11.80
C GLU A 17 -0.17 -8.37 -10.86
N GLN A 18 -0.54 -8.37 -9.58
CA GLN A 18 0.10 -9.24 -8.58
C GLN A 18 -0.82 -10.33 -8.01
N ASP A 19 -2.14 -10.25 -8.24
CA ASP A 19 -3.14 -11.14 -7.63
C ASP A 19 -2.99 -11.20 -6.09
N ASP A 20 -2.60 -10.08 -5.48
CA ASP A 20 -2.34 -9.95 -4.03
C ASP A 20 -2.86 -8.57 -3.58
N PRO A 21 -4.17 -8.41 -3.36
CA PRO A 21 -4.74 -7.11 -3.05
C PRO A 21 -4.26 -6.52 -1.71
N LEU A 22 -3.92 -5.22 -1.69
CA LEU A 22 -3.47 -4.53 -0.46
C LEU A 22 -4.63 -4.23 0.51
N ILE A 23 -5.84 -4.12 -0.02
CA ILE A 23 -7.10 -3.81 0.69
C ILE A 23 -8.23 -4.64 0.06
N SER A 24 -9.35 -4.78 0.76
CA SER A 24 -10.53 -5.46 0.19
C SER A 24 -11.18 -4.66 -0.95
N ASP A 25 -11.89 -5.36 -1.83
CA ASP A 25 -12.64 -4.77 -2.95
C ASP A 25 -13.59 -3.66 -2.47
N HIS A 26 -14.32 -3.90 -1.38
CA HIS A 26 -15.20 -2.88 -0.81
C HIS A 26 -14.44 -1.60 -0.40
N ALA A 27 -13.23 -1.75 0.18
CA ALA A 27 -12.41 -0.60 0.55
C ALA A 27 -11.84 0.11 -0.69
N PHE A 28 -11.54 -0.63 -1.76
CA PHE A 28 -11.13 -0.08 -3.04
C PHE A 28 -12.26 0.72 -3.72
N ASP A 29 -13.49 0.21 -3.72
CA ASP A 29 -14.66 0.93 -4.23
C ASP A 29 -14.90 2.23 -3.47
N LYS A 30 -14.78 2.20 -2.14
CA LYS A 30 -14.91 3.42 -1.31
C LYS A 30 -13.80 4.42 -1.60
N LEU A 31 -12.58 3.96 -1.89
CA LEU A 31 -11.49 4.82 -2.32
C LEU A 31 -11.80 5.47 -3.68
N ALA A 32 -12.29 4.70 -4.66
CA ALA A 32 -12.69 5.20 -5.96
C ALA A 32 -13.80 6.27 -5.85
N GLN A 33 -14.84 6.00 -5.06
CA GLN A 33 -15.93 6.94 -4.77
C GLN A 33 -15.43 8.23 -4.11
N TYR A 34 -14.53 8.11 -3.12
CA TYR A 34 -13.93 9.27 -2.46
C TYR A 34 -13.16 10.15 -3.46
N ILE A 35 -12.33 9.53 -4.32
CA ILE A 35 -11.59 10.27 -5.35
C ILE A 35 -12.56 10.92 -6.33
N LEU A 36 -13.60 10.21 -6.77
CA LEU A 36 -14.57 10.74 -7.72
C LEU A 36 -15.27 12.00 -7.19
N GLN A 37 -15.72 11.96 -5.93
CA GLN A 37 -16.40 13.09 -5.27
C GLN A 37 -15.47 14.30 -5.07
N ASN A 38 -14.18 14.07 -4.92
CA ASN A 38 -13.17 15.11 -4.66
C ASN A 38 -12.24 15.32 -5.85
N TYR A 39 -12.61 14.83 -7.03
CA TYR A 39 -11.67 14.66 -8.13
C TYR A 39 -11.04 16.00 -8.50
N ASP A 40 -11.85 17.06 -8.61
CA ASP A 40 -11.39 18.36 -9.06
C ASP A 40 -10.51 19.08 -8.01
N SER A 41 -10.70 18.80 -6.72
CA SER A 41 -9.91 19.39 -5.62
C SER A 41 -8.63 18.64 -5.27
N ILE A 42 -8.49 17.39 -5.72
CA ILE A 42 -7.27 16.61 -5.47
C ILE A 42 -6.14 17.11 -6.38
N GLU A 43 -5.01 17.45 -5.79
CA GLU A 43 -3.75 17.69 -6.51
C GLU A 43 -2.81 16.49 -6.35
N HIS A 44 -2.38 15.90 -7.47
CA HIS A 44 -1.40 14.82 -7.47
C HIS A 44 -0.77 14.69 -8.86
N PHE A 45 0.55 14.50 -8.94
CA PHE A 45 1.29 14.43 -10.20
C PHE A 45 0.84 13.28 -11.12
N HIS A 46 0.38 12.15 -10.57
CA HIS A 46 -0.23 11.06 -11.35
C HIS A 46 -1.76 11.16 -11.53
N LYS A 47 -2.41 12.26 -11.12
CA LYS A 47 -3.88 12.39 -11.27
C LYS A 47 -4.33 12.23 -12.72
N HIS A 48 -3.52 12.69 -13.67
CA HIS A 48 -3.81 12.58 -15.09
C HIS A 48 -3.95 11.14 -15.61
N LEU A 49 -3.45 10.13 -14.87
CA LEU A 49 -3.61 8.72 -15.23
C LEU A 49 -4.99 8.18 -14.86
N VAL A 50 -5.62 8.72 -13.81
CA VAL A 50 -6.88 8.21 -13.26
C VAL A 50 -7.99 9.10 -13.75
N THR A 51 -8.85 8.62 -14.64
CA THR A 51 -9.98 9.40 -15.16
C THR A 51 -11.22 9.29 -14.26
N LYS A 52 -12.17 10.22 -14.41
CA LYS A 52 -13.50 10.07 -13.79
C LYS A 52 -14.25 8.83 -14.31
N GLY A 53 -13.90 8.32 -15.50
CA GLY A 53 -14.47 7.08 -16.06
C GLY A 53 -14.02 5.84 -15.30
N ASP A 54 -12.71 5.71 -15.08
CA ASP A 54 -12.09 4.64 -14.29
C ASP A 54 -12.72 4.54 -12.89
N LEU A 55 -12.86 5.70 -12.24
CA LEU A 55 -13.43 5.79 -10.89
C LEU A 55 -14.92 5.42 -10.83
N LYS A 56 -15.69 5.72 -11.88
CA LYS A 56 -17.10 5.32 -11.98
C LYS A 56 -17.25 3.82 -12.26
N ALA A 57 -16.35 3.27 -13.07
CA ALA A 57 -16.32 1.85 -13.39
C ALA A 57 -15.78 1.00 -12.23
N GLY A 58 -15.09 1.61 -11.25
CA GLY A 58 -14.47 0.89 -10.14
C GLY A 58 -13.24 0.08 -10.57
N THR A 59 -12.58 0.46 -11.67
CA THR A 59 -11.45 -0.28 -12.24
C THR A 59 -10.41 0.66 -12.83
N TYR A 60 -9.18 0.19 -12.99
CA TYR A 60 -8.10 0.90 -13.65
C TYR A 60 -7.39 -0.06 -14.61
N LEU A 61 -7.45 0.23 -15.91
CA LEU A 61 -6.85 -0.58 -16.98
C LEU A 61 -5.68 0.13 -17.69
N GLY A 62 -5.19 1.23 -17.10
CA GLY A 62 -4.05 1.98 -17.63
C GLY A 62 -2.71 1.39 -17.21
N GLU A 63 -1.63 2.06 -17.62
CA GLU A 63 -0.28 1.64 -17.26
C GLU A 63 0.13 2.08 -15.86
N TYR A 64 1.04 1.34 -15.23
CA TYR A 64 1.54 1.64 -13.90
C TYR A 64 2.96 2.23 -13.95
N PRO A 65 3.16 3.48 -13.50
CA PRO A 65 4.51 4.06 -13.39
C PRO A 65 5.40 3.26 -12.42
N GLU A 66 6.71 3.21 -12.69
CA GLU A 66 7.67 2.51 -11.81
C GLU A 66 7.65 2.99 -10.36
N ARG A 67 7.31 4.27 -10.13
CA ARG A 67 7.11 4.81 -8.78
C ARG A 67 5.97 4.12 -8.04
N VAL A 68 4.89 3.73 -8.72
CA VAL A 68 3.76 2.99 -8.11
C VAL A 68 4.21 1.59 -7.74
N LYS A 69 4.86 0.87 -8.66
CA LYS A 69 5.37 -0.49 -8.41
C LYS A 69 6.37 -0.51 -7.25
N GLY A 70 7.29 0.46 -7.23
CA GLY A 70 8.24 0.65 -6.15
C GLY A 70 7.57 0.96 -4.80
N ALA A 71 6.53 1.80 -4.81
CA ALA A 71 5.76 2.08 -3.60
C ALA A 71 5.05 0.85 -3.04
N VAL A 72 4.50 -0.03 -3.90
CA VAL A 72 3.90 -1.29 -3.47
C VAL A 72 4.95 -2.22 -2.87
N ARG A 73 6.10 -2.40 -3.53
CA ARG A 73 7.22 -3.20 -2.99
C ARG A 73 7.67 -2.69 -1.61
N HIS A 74 7.85 -1.39 -1.47
CA HIS A 74 8.24 -0.78 -0.20
C HIS A 74 7.17 -0.95 0.88
N TRP A 75 5.89 -0.75 0.54
CA TRP A 75 4.80 -0.94 1.49
C TRP A 75 4.73 -2.38 2.01
N ARG A 76 4.92 -3.37 1.13
CA ARG A 76 4.98 -4.78 1.54
C ARG A 76 6.17 -5.04 2.44
N SER A 77 7.37 -4.55 2.10
CA SER A 77 8.56 -4.81 2.93
C SER A 77 8.45 -4.26 4.34
N LEU A 78 7.73 -3.15 4.55
CA LEU A 78 7.43 -2.62 5.88
C LEU A 78 6.49 -3.54 6.68
N ARG A 79 5.59 -4.28 6.02
CA ARG A 79 4.62 -5.18 6.65
C ARG A 79 5.09 -6.63 6.73
N SER A 80 6.09 -7.01 5.93
CA SER A 80 6.74 -8.31 5.96
C SER A 80 7.85 -8.40 7.02
N LYS A 81 8.16 -7.32 7.75
CA LYS A 81 9.15 -7.40 8.84
C LYS A 81 8.67 -8.44 9.85
N PRO A 82 9.47 -9.49 10.16
CA PRO A 82 9.15 -10.35 11.27
C PRO A 82 9.01 -9.48 12.51
N LYS A 83 8.02 -9.80 13.35
CA LYS A 83 7.77 -9.14 14.64
C LYS A 83 9.12 -8.84 15.29
N LEU A 84 9.47 -7.56 15.45
CA LEU A 84 10.74 -7.11 16.05
C LEU A 84 10.98 -7.74 17.44
N GLU A 85 9.89 -8.20 18.05
CA GLU A 85 9.79 -9.04 19.25
C GLU A 85 10.59 -10.35 19.21
N LEU A 86 10.97 -10.88 18.04
CA LEU A 86 11.81 -12.08 17.89
C LEU A 86 13.32 -11.79 17.79
N MET A 87 13.72 -10.52 17.73
CA MET A 87 15.11 -10.07 17.57
C MET A 87 15.71 -9.51 18.86
N LEU A 88 14.96 -9.50 19.96
CA LEU A 88 15.54 -9.26 21.27
C LEU A 88 16.46 -10.45 21.61
N PRO A 89 17.72 -10.22 22.01
CA PRO A 89 18.51 -11.31 22.57
C PRO A 89 17.72 -11.90 23.73
N LYS A 90 17.42 -13.20 23.69
CA LYS A 90 17.03 -13.92 24.89
C LYS A 90 18.16 -13.69 25.90
N GLU A 91 17.81 -13.26 27.10
CA GLU A 91 18.70 -13.04 28.25
C GLU A 91 19.92 -13.97 28.18
N PRO A 92 21.15 -13.48 28.42
CA PRO A 92 22.31 -14.36 28.39
C PRO A 92 22.11 -15.49 29.39
N GLU A 93 22.01 -16.72 28.88
CA GLU A 93 22.16 -17.93 29.69
C GLU A 93 23.52 -17.84 30.40
N GLY A 94 23.49 -17.65 31.72
CA GLY A 94 24.66 -17.84 32.58
C GLY A 94 25.12 -16.60 33.35
N LEU A 95 24.34 -16.17 34.35
CA LEU A 95 24.91 -15.49 35.53
C LEU A 95 25.37 -16.48 36.62
N GLU A 96 25.30 -17.79 36.36
CA GLU A 96 25.64 -18.82 37.36
C GLU A 96 27.14 -19.10 37.52
N ASN A 97 28.00 -18.46 36.72
CA ASN A 97 29.46 -18.59 36.83
C ASN A 97 30.19 -17.33 37.30
N PHE A 98 29.49 -16.35 37.91
CA PHE A 98 30.13 -15.10 38.37
C PHE A 98 30.54 -15.07 39.86
N PHE A 99 30.36 -16.18 40.59
CA PHE A 99 30.78 -16.32 41.99
C PHE A 99 31.43 -17.70 42.32
N GLN A 100 32.17 -18.29 41.37
CA GLN A 100 33.15 -19.34 41.70
C GLN A 100 34.56 -18.77 41.67
#